data_AF-A0A5C1AFB8-F1
#
_entry.id   AF-A0A5C1AFB8-F1
#
_cell.length_a   1.000
_cell.length_b   1.000
_cell.length_c   1.000
_cell.angle_alpha   90.00
_cell.angle_beta   90.00
_cell.angle_gamma   90.00
#
_symmetry.space_group_name_H-M   'P 1'
#
loop_
_entity.id
_entity.type
_entity.pdbx_description
1 polymer ?
#
loop_
_entity_poly.entity_id
_entity_poly.type
_entity_poly.pdbx_seq_one_letter_code
_entity_poly.pdbx_strand_id
1 'polypeptide(L)'
;MFPCIITLLLIAPPDDYAAVAAKRAAAAMAAAGQLDATKAERVRTAVAAHYTGLNAVHTARDAAAGDPVAREKAAAEVKELHAKFKAVLAAELTAVQTEAVMDQMTYNVVPNTLKAYREMLPTLTDAQAVRIRELLVVGREDALVAGASKAKHEKFGVAKGKINNYLSGQGYDLKKAGQEWAERRKAAEAKK
;
A
#
# COMPACT_ATOMS: atom_id res chain seq x y z
N MET A 1 -36.96 13.91 45.54
CA MET A 1 -35.60 14.42 45.26
C MET A 1 -34.82 13.30 44.59
N PHE A 2 -34.27 13.59 43.40
CA PHE A 2 -33.46 12.72 42.51
C PHE A 2 -32.29 12.01 43.23
N PRO A 3 -31.78 10.85 42.73
CA PRO A 3 -31.03 10.77 41.46
C PRO A 3 -31.45 9.57 40.57
N CYS A 4 -31.75 9.73 39.29
CA CYS A 4 -30.84 9.98 38.17
C CYS A 4 -29.70 8.94 38.09
N ILE A 5 -30.06 7.71 37.75
CA ILE A 5 -29.10 6.71 37.27
C ILE A 5 -28.82 7.07 35.81
N ILE A 6 -27.71 7.81 35.61
CA ILE A 6 -27.09 7.96 34.30
C ILE A 6 -26.61 6.55 33.91
N THR A 7 -27.36 5.91 33.02
CA THR A 7 -26.86 4.77 32.25
C THR A 7 -25.65 5.27 31.48
N LEU A 8 -24.47 4.95 32.01
CA LEU A 8 -23.20 5.11 31.33
C LEU A 8 -23.31 4.31 30.04
N LEU A 9 -23.53 5.03 28.93
CA LEU A 9 -23.48 4.48 27.60
C LEU A 9 -22.04 3.98 27.41
N LEU A 10 -21.86 2.68 27.52
CA LEU A 10 -20.61 2.00 27.23
C LEU A 10 -20.37 2.21 25.73
N ILE A 11 -19.65 3.27 25.37
CA ILE A 11 -19.10 3.44 24.03
C ILE A 11 -18.08 2.32 23.89
N ALA A 12 -18.48 1.24 23.20
CA ALA A 12 -17.56 0.19 22.81
C ALA A 12 -16.44 0.81 21.95
N PRO A 13 -15.15 0.61 22.29
CA PRO A 13 -14.03 1.00 21.43
C PRO A 13 -14.02 0.14 20.13
N PRO A 14 -13.24 0.51 19.10
CA PRO A 14 -13.37 -0.01 17.74
C PRO A 14 -12.80 -1.45 17.61
N ASP A 15 -13.58 -2.43 18.07
CA ASP A 15 -13.19 -3.85 18.06
C ASP A 15 -13.20 -4.52 16.66
N ASP A 16 -13.59 -3.81 15.59
CA ASP A 16 -13.69 -4.37 14.23
C ASP A 16 -12.37 -4.30 13.43
N TYR A 17 -11.56 -3.25 13.62
CA TYR A 17 -10.37 -3.06 12.78
C TYR A 17 -9.19 -3.99 13.13
N ALA A 18 -9.10 -4.44 14.38
CA ALA A 18 -8.04 -5.36 14.81
C ALA A 18 -8.10 -6.70 14.05
N ALA A 19 -9.30 -7.25 13.84
CA ALA A 19 -9.49 -8.48 13.07
C ALA A 19 -9.10 -8.30 11.59
N VAL A 20 -9.46 -7.15 11.00
CA VAL A 20 -9.06 -6.78 9.64
C VAL A 20 -7.53 -6.66 9.53
N ALA A 21 -6.88 -6.00 10.49
CA ALA A 21 -5.43 -5.86 10.54
C ALA A 21 -4.75 -7.23 10.69
N ALA A 22 -5.27 -8.12 11.53
CA ALA A 22 -4.75 -9.47 11.69
C ALA A 22 -4.83 -10.29 10.39
N LYS A 23 -5.97 -10.24 9.69
CA LYS A 23 -6.13 -10.91 8.38
C LYS A 23 -5.15 -10.38 7.34
N ARG A 24 -4.96 -9.05 7.28
CA ARG A 24 -3.99 -8.42 6.37
C ARG A 24 -2.55 -8.76 6.74
N ALA A 25 -2.23 -8.80 8.03
CA ALA A 25 -0.92 -9.22 8.51
C ALA A 25 -0.64 -10.69 8.15
N ALA A 26 -1.60 -11.58 8.33
CA ALA A 26 -1.46 -12.98 7.91
C ALA A 26 -1.19 -13.11 6.39
N ALA A 27 -1.89 -12.34 5.57
CA ALA A 27 -1.63 -12.31 4.12
C ALA A 27 -0.23 -11.79 3.78
N ALA A 28 0.27 -10.78 4.50
CA ALA A 28 1.63 -10.28 4.36
C ALA A 28 2.69 -11.32 4.79
N MET A 29 2.43 -12.05 5.88
CA MET A 29 3.29 -13.14 6.32
C MET A 29 3.37 -14.27 5.30
N ALA A 30 2.25 -14.62 4.64
CA ALA A 30 2.27 -15.60 3.57
C ALA A 30 3.16 -15.13 2.39
N ALA A 31 3.18 -13.83 2.08
CA ALA A 31 4.05 -13.26 1.06
C ALA A 31 5.53 -13.22 1.47
N ALA A 32 5.84 -13.11 2.77
CA ALA A 32 7.20 -13.18 3.29
C ALA A 32 7.86 -14.56 3.11
N GLY A 33 7.06 -15.59 2.81
CA GLY A 33 7.52 -16.97 2.70
C GLY A 33 7.82 -17.58 4.08
N GLN A 34 8.71 -18.57 4.09
CA GLN A 34 9.06 -19.29 5.31
C GLN A 34 10.04 -18.49 6.17
N LEU A 35 9.70 -18.32 7.45
CA LEU A 35 10.52 -17.68 8.47
C LEU A 35 10.55 -18.58 9.70
N ASP A 36 11.59 -18.46 10.53
CA ASP A 36 11.55 -19.06 11.86
C ASP A 36 10.45 -18.42 12.71
N ALA A 37 9.95 -19.16 13.70
CA ALA A 37 8.78 -18.76 14.49
C ALA A 37 8.97 -17.40 15.17
N THR A 38 10.17 -17.10 15.67
CA THR A 38 10.45 -15.86 16.40
C THR A 38 10.48 -14.67 15.45
N LYS A 39 11.12 -14.78 14.28
CA LYS A 39 11.07 -13.74 13.24
C LYS A 39 9.65 -13.55 12.72
N ALA A 40 8.94 -14.64 12.46
CA ALA A 40 7.57 -14.61 11.98
C ALA A 40 6.65 -13.84 12.94
N GLU A 41 6.82 -14.04 14.25
CA GLU A 41 6.07 -13.28 15.25
C GLU A 41 6.41 -11.79 15.19
N ARG A 42 7.70 -11.42 15.26
CA ARG A 42 8.13 -10.01 15.23
C ARG A 42 7.63 -9.26 14.00
N VAL A 43 7.73 -9.88 12.82
CA VAL A 43 7.25 -9.30 11.56
C VAL A 43 5.73 -9.17 11.58
N ARG A 44 4.99 -10.20 12.01
CA ARG A 44 3.53 -10.15 12.09
C ARG A 44 3.06 -9.05 13.04
N THR A 45 3.67 -8.95 14.21
CA THR A 45 3.40 -7.89 15.19
C THR A 45 3.66 -6.51 14.59
N ALA A 46 4.79 -6.32 13.90
CA ALA A 46 5.13 -5.05 13.26
C ALA A 46 4.13 -4.66 12.16
N VAL A 47 3.72 -5.61 11.31
CA VAL A 47 2.71 -5.37 10.26
C VAL A 47 1.35 -5.03 10.88
N ALA A 48 0.92 -5.78 11.91
CA ALA A 48 -0.35 -5.52 12.58
C ALA A 48 -0.35 -4.15 13.27
N ALA A 49 0.72 -3.81 13.99
CA ALA A 49 0.91 -2.52 14.66
C ALA A 49 0.95 -1.35 13.66
N HIS A 50 1.54 -1.55 12.48
CA HIS A 50 1.53 -0.55 11.41
C HIS A 50 0.11 -0.26 10.92
N TYR A 51 -0.69 -1.31 10.67
CA TYR A 51 -2.09 -1.14 10.26
C TYR A 51 -2.94 -0.44 11.33
N THR A 52 -2.92 -0.95 12.57
CA THR A 52 -3.76 -0.44 13.65
C THR A 52 -3.35 0.96 14.07
N GLY A 53 -2.04 1.24 14.12
CA GLY A 53 -1.48 2.55 14.41
C GLY A 53 -1.91 3.58 13.37
N LEU A 54 -1.73 3.29 12.07
CA LEU A 54 -2.17 4.20 11.00
C LEU A 54 -3.67 4.49 11.06
N ASN A 55 -4.49 3.46 11.32
CA ASN A 55 -5.92 3.64 11.46
C ASN A 55 -6.26 4.58 12.61
N ALA A 56 -5.68 4.36 13.80
CA ALA A 56 -5.89 5.22 14.96
C ALA A 56 -5.50 6.68 14.68
N VAL A 57 -4.31 6.90 14.11
CA VAL A 57 -3.81 8.24 13.79
C VAL A 57 -4.71 8.96 12.78
N HIS A 58 -5.14 8.26 11.73
CA HIS A 58 -6.03 8.84 10.72
C HIS A 58 -7.44 9.11 11.26
N THR A 59 -8.01 8.19 12.05
CA THR A 59 -9.30 8.41 12.71
C THR A 59 -9.27 9.63 13.62
N ALA A 60 -8.22 9.78 14.44
CA ALA A 60 -8.06 10.94 15.32
C ALA A 60 -7.92 12.25 14.54
N ARG A 61 -7.11 12.26 13.48
CA ARG A 61 -6.96 13.42 12.57
C ARG A 61 -8.29 13.81 11.92
N ASP A 62 -9.04 12.83 11.42
CA ASP A 62 -10.28 13.08 10.68
C ASP A 62 -11.40 13.57 11.61
N ALA A 63 -11.41 13.10 12.87
CA ALA A 63 -12.30 13.61 13.91
C ALA A 63 -12.03 15.09 14.25
N ALA A 64 -10.79 15.56 14.09
CA ALA A 64 -10.40 16.96 14.29
C ALA A 64 -10.67 17.87 13.07
N ALA A 65 -11.42 17.37 12.07
CA ALA A 65 -12.02 18.08 10.93
C ALA A 65 -11.36 19.42 10.54
N GLY A 66 -10.19 19.35 9.89
CA GLY A 66 -9.57 20.52 9.26
C GLY A 66 -8.48 21.21 10.08
N ASP A 67 -8.30 20.84 11.34
CA ASP A 67 -7.26 21.39 12.22
C ASP A 67 -5.84 21.14 11.64
N PRO A 68 -5.08 22.20 11.29
CA PRO A 68 -3.70 22.09 10.83
C PRO A 68 -2.78 21.41 11.85
N VAL A 69 -2.97 21.65 13.15
CA VAL A 69 -2.13 21.10 14.22
C VAL A 69 -2.35 19.59 14.32
N ALA A 70 -3.60 19.14 14.28
CA ALA A 70 -3.93 17.72 14.23
C ALA A 70 -3.35 17.02 12.98
N ARG A 71 -3.35 17.70 11.83
CA ARG A 71 -2.75 17.17 10.59
C ARG A 71 -1.23 17.03 10.69
N GLU A 72 -0.55 18.03 11.24
CA GLU A 72 0.91 17.99 11.43
C GLU A 72 1.31 16.89 12.43
N LYS A 73 0.60 16.82 13.57
CA LYS A 73 0.78 15.75 14.56
C LYS A 73 0.60 14.36 13.94
N ALA A 74 -0.49 14.17 13.19
CA ALA A 74 -0.75 12.90 12.52
C ALA A 74 0.34 12.54 11.49
N ALA A 75 0.87 13.53 10.76
CA ALA A 75 1.97 13.30 9.81
C ALA A 75 3.25 12.85 10.53
N ALA A 76 3.58 13.44 11.68
CA ALA A 76 4.72 13.04 12.49
C ALA A 76 4.56 11.62 13.05
N GLU A 77 3.40 11.29 13.61
CA GLU A 77 3.10 9.95 14.16
C GLU A 77 3.13 8.87 13.07
N VAL A 78 2.54 9.13 11.90
CA VAL A 78 2.59 8.24 10.73
C VAL A 78 4.04 7.98 10.30
N LYS A 79 4.88 9.02 10.27
CA LYS A 79 6.29 8.90 9.91
C LYS A 79 7.04 8.02 10.91
N GLU A 80 6.79 8.20 12.20
CA GLU A 80 7.41 7.38 13.25
C GLU A 80 6.97 5.91 13.17
N LEU A 81 5.67 5.65 13.03
CA LEU A 81 5.13 4.31 12.86
C LEU A 81 5.73 3.59 11.65
N HIS A 82 5.83 4.29 10.53
CA HIS A 82 6.40 3.73 9.32
C HIS A 82 7.91 3.48 9.42
N ALA A 83 8.65 4.35 10.11
CA ALA A 83 10.08 4.14 10.38
C ALA A 83 10.31 2.89 11.25
N LYS A 84 9.54 2.72 12.33
CA LYS A 84 9.61 1.53 13.20
C LYS A 84 9.28 0.25 12.43
N PHE A 85 8.21 0.29 11.64
CA PHE A 85 7.84 -0.83 10.76
C PHE A 85 8.99 -1.24 9.83
N LYS A 86 9.59 -0.28 9.11
CA LYS A 86 10.70 -0.56 8.20
C LYS A 86 11.95 -1.08 8.92
N ALA A 87 12.25 -0.57 10.11
CA ALA A 87 13.37 -1.04 10.91
C ALA A 87 13.23 -2.52 11.27
N VAL A 88 12.02 -2.95 11.69
CA VAL A 88 11.75 -4.37 11.96
C VAL A 88 11.87 -5.20 10.69
N LEU A 89 11.26 -4.77 9.57
CA LEU A 89 11.37 -5.54 8.33
C LEU A 89 12.83 -5.69 7.88
N ALA A 90 13.64 -4.65 7.98
CA ALA A 90 15.05 -4.69 7.59
C ALA A 90 15.91 -5.58 8.51
N ALA A 91 15.56 -5.68 9.79
CA ALA A 91 16.27 -6.54 10.74
C ALA A 91 15.91 -8.02 10.57
N GLU A 92 14.66 -8.31 10.19
CA GLU A 92 14.13 -9.68 10.21
C GLU A 92 14.07 -10.34 8.82
N LEU A 93 13.99 -9.56 7.75
CA LEU A 93 13.73 -10.04 6.40
C LEU A 93 14.87 -9.71 5.43
N THR A 94 15.01 -10.55 4.40
CA THR A 94 15.82 -10.19 3.22
C THR A 94 15.12 -9.11 2.40
N ALA A 95 15.87 -8.38 1.57
CA ALA A 95 15.30 -7.34 0.70
C ALA A 95 14.11 -7.85 -0.15
N VAL A 96 14.21 -9.08 -0.68
CA VAL A 96 13.14 -9.69 -1.48
C VAL A 96 11.88 -9.95 -0.64
N GLN A 97 12.05 -10.45 0.59
CA GLN A 97 10.92 -10.69 1.50
C GLN A 97 10.29 -9.38 1.98
N THR A 98 11.12 -8.36 2.27
CA THR A 98 10.66 -7.01 2.63
C THR A 98 9.80 -6.42 1.51
N GLU A 99 10.25 -6.53 0.26
CA GLU A 99 9.46 -6.09 -0.90
C GLU A 99 8.16 -6.87 -1.05
N ALA A 100 8.18 -8.19 -0.93
CA ALA A 100 6.99 -9.04 -1.05
C ALA A 100 5.92 -8.68 0.01
N VAL A 101 6.35 -8.43 1.26
CA VAL A 101 5.47 -7.96 2.34
C VAL A 101 4.84 -6.62 1.98
N MET A 102 5.64 -5.65 1.56
CA MET A 102 5.16 -4.30 1.23
C MET A 102 4.27 -4.29 -0.02
N ASP A 103 4.57 -5.12 -1.02
CA ASP A 103 3.74 -5.31 -2.20
C ASP A 103 2.40 -5.91 -1.81
N GLN A 104 2.38 -6.94 -0.97
CA GLN A 104 1.15 -7.55 -0.50
C GLN A 104 0.28 -6.56 0.30
N MET A 105 0.89 -5.72 1.15
CA MET A 105 0.20 -4.65 1.89
C MET A 105 -0.37 -3.53 1.00
N THR A 106 0.05 -3.51 -0.27
CA THR A 106 -0.38 -2.55 -1.29
C THR A 106 -1.00 -3.24 -2.51
N TYR A 107 -1.57 -4.43 -2.31
CA TYR A 107 -2.35 -5.19 -3.32
C TYR A 107 -1.54 -5.59 -4.57
N ASN A 108 -0.24 -5.80 -4.40
CA ASN A 108 0.72 -6.16 -5.44
C ASN A 108 0.68 -5.19 -6.64
N VAL A 109 0.38 -3.91 -6.40
CA VAL A 109 0.21 -2.93 -7.48
C VAL A 109 1.54 -2.71 -8.22
N VAL A 110 2.68 -2.74 -7.54
CA VAL A 110 4.00 -2.60 -8.19
C VAL A 110 4.25 -3.70 -9.23
N PRO A 111 4.29 -5.00 -8.86
CA PRO A 111 4.56 -6.06 -9.83
C PRO A 111 3.47 -6.16 -10.90
N ASN A 112 2.19 -6.01 -10.54
CA ASN A 112 1.08 -6.08 -11.49
C ASN A 112 1.13 -4.94 -12.52
N THR A 113 1.45 -3.71 -12.08
CA THR A 113 1.53 -2.56 -12.98
C THR A 113 2.75 -2.67 -13.90
N LEU A 114 3.91 -3.10 -13.38
CA LEU A 114 5.10 -3.30 -14.21
C LEU A 114 4.88 -4.38 -15.28
N LYS A 115 4.23 -5.49 -14.91
CA LYS A 115 3.83 -6.54 -15.84
C LYS A 115 2.93 -5.98 -16.95
N ALA A 116 1.89 -5.22 -16.57
CA ALA A 116 0.99 -4.60 -17.54
C ALA A 116 1.71 -3.65 -18.51
N TYR A 117 2.67 -2.85 -18.04
CA TYR A 117 3.48 -2.01 -18.94
C TYR A 117 4.33 -2.82 -19.91
N ARG A 118 4.93 -3.94 -19.48
CA ARG A 118 5.67 -4.84 -20.38
C ARG A 118 4.78 -5.49 -21.44
N GLU A 119 3.56 -5.87 -21.08
CA GLU A 119 2.60 -6.45 -22.05
C GLU A 119 2.05 -5.40 -23.03
N MET A 120 1.82 -4.18 -22.53
CA MET A 120 1.29 -3.08 -23.33
C MET A 120 2.34 -2.54 -24.31
N LEU A 121 3.62 -2.52 -23.90
CA LEU A 121 4.75 -1.95 -24.64
C LEU A 121 5.79 -3.05 -24.94
N PRO A 122 5.63 -3.84 -26.02
CA PRO A 122 6.56 -4.93 -26.35
C PRO A 122 8.01 -4.48 -26.57
N THR A 123 8.22 -3.20 -26.92
CA THR A 123 9.53 -2.59 -27.14
C THR A 123 10.09 -1.90 -25.89
N LEU A 124 9.47 -2.09 -24.71
CA LEU A 124 9.95 -1.54 -23.44
C LEU A 124 11.29 -2.18 -23.06
N THR A 125 12.33 -1.35 -22.97
CA THR A 125 13.67 -1.81 -22.57
C THR A 125 13.72 -2.10 -21.07
N ASP A 126 14.71 -2.88 -20.64
CA ASP A 126 14.91 -3.17 -19.23
C ASP A 126 15.28 -1.92 -18.42
N ALA A 127 16.03 -0.98 -18.98
CA ALA A 127 16.34 0.30 -18.34
C ALA A 127 15.05 1.11 -18.07
N GLN A 128 14.13 1.16 -19.03
CA GLN A 128 12.83 1.82 -18.84
C GLN A 128 11.95 1.07 -17.83
N ALA A 129 11.98 -0.27 -17.84
CA ALA A 129 11.26 -1.07 -16.86
C ALA A 129 11.78 -0.85 -15.43
N VAL A 130 13.10 -0.72 -15.24
CA VAL A 130 13.71 -0.32 -13.96
C VAL A 130 13.20 1.05 -13.55
N ARG A 131 13.19 2.03 -14.45
CA ARG A 131 12.70 3.38 -14.14
C ARG A 131 11.22 3.41 -13.75
N ILE A 132 10.38 2.63 -14.44
CA ILE A 132 8.97 2.44 -14.08
C ILE A 132 8.87 1.85 -12.67
N ARG A 133 9.65 0.81 -12.38
CA ARG A 133 9.66 0.16 -11.07
C ARG A 133 10.05 1.12 -9.96
N GLU A 134 11.06 1.96 -10.14
CA GLU A 134 11.45 2.99 -9.16
C GLU A 134 10.30 3.94 -8.83
N LEU A 135 9.60 4.44 -9.87
CA LEU A 135 8.45 5.33 -9.68
C LEU A 135 7.29 4.63 -8.95
N LEU A 136 7.06 3.35 -9.25
CA LEU A 136 6.06 2.54 -8.56
C LEU A 136 6.44 2.26 -7.10
N VAL A 137 7.72 2.02 -6.80
CA VAL A 137 8.23 1.83 -5.43
C VAL A 137 8.06 3.11 -4.60
N VAL A 138 8.30 4.29 -5.17
CA VAL A 138 7.99 5.56 -4.50
C VAL A 138 6.49 5.66 -4.20
N GLY A 139 5.63 5.34 -5.16
CA GLY A 139 4.18 5.30 -4.96
C GLY A 139 3.74 4.27 -3.91
N ARG A 140 4.46 3.15 -3.78
CA ARG A 140 4.22 2.12 -2.76
C ARG A 140 4.52 2.64 -1.36
N GLU A 141 5.63 3.37 -1.16
CA GLU A 141 5.94 3.97 0.14
C GLU A 141 4.84 4.95 0.58
N ASP A 142 4.36 5.80 -0.34
CA ASP A 142 3.23 6.71 -0.08
C ASP A 142 1.94 5.94 0.21
N ALA A 143 1.69 4.83 -0.49
CA ALA A 143 0.50 4.00 -0.31
C ALA A 143 0.53 3.18 0.98
N LEU A 144 1.71 2.77 1.48
CA LEU A 144 1.83 2.04 2.74
C LEU A 144 1.35 2.88 3.92
N VAL A 145 1.64 4.19 3.88
CA VAL A 145 1.22 5.14 4.92
C VAL A 145 -0.13 5.80 4.63
N ALA A 146 -0.75 5.49 3.50
CA ALA A 146 -2.11 5.94 3.21
C ALA A 146 -3.12 5.03 3.93
N GLY A 147 -4.03 5.64 4.69
CA GLY A 147 -5.05 4.92 5.45
C GLY A 147 -5.96 4.02 4.62
N ALA A 148 -7.05 4.59 4.09
CA ALA A 148 -8.07 3.82 3.38
C ALA A 148 -7.59 3.30 2.02
N SER A 149 -8.19 2.19 1.54
CA SER A 149 -7.87 1.58 0.24
C SER A 149 -7.95 2.58 -0.93
N LYS A 150 -8.96 3.46 -0.93
CA LYS A 150 -9.09 4.52 -1.94
C LYS A 150 -7.86 5.44 -1.97
N ALA A 151 -7.37 5.88 -0.82
CA ALA A 151 -6.18 6.72 -0.73
C ALA A 151 -4.93 6.01 -1.23
N LYS A 152 -4.80 4.69 -0.99
CA LYS A 152 -3.70 3.89 -1.56
C LYS A 152 -3.72 3.90 -3.08
N HIS A 153 -4.89 3.70 -3.69
CA HIS A 153 -5.04 3.75 -5.15
C HIS A 153 -4.71 5.13 -5.72
N GLU A 154 -5.08 6.21 -5.03
CA GLU A 154 -4.73 7.58 -5.42
C GLU A 154 -3.21 7.80 -5.46
N LYS A 155 -2.46 7.28 -4.47
CA LYS A 155 -0.98 7.37 -4.47
C LYS A 155 -0.34 6.66 -5.66
N PHE A 156 -0.83 5.46 -6.01
CA PHE A 156 -0.39 4.80 -7.23
C PHE A 156 -0.85 5.52 -8.50
N GLY A 157 -1.99 6.22 -8.49
CA GLY A 157 -2.43 7.09 -9.58
C GLY A 157 -1.40 8.19 -9.87
N VAL A 158 -0.87 8.84 -8.82
CA VAL A 158 0.21 9.84 -8.96
C VAL A 158 1.47 9.22 -9.57
N ALA A 159 1.88 8.04 -9.11
CA ALA A 159 3.03 7.33 -9.67
C ALA A 159 2.82 6.99 -11.16
N LYS A 160 1.63 6.50 -11.54
CA LYS A 160 1.26 6.21 -12.94
C LYS A 160 1.25 7.46 -13.81
N GLY A 161 0.83 8.60 -13.28
CA GLY A 161 0.96 9.90 -13.98
C GLY A 161 2.42 10.24 -14.30
N LYS A 162 3.33 10.07 -13.32
CA LYS A 162 4.78 10.27 -13.54
C LYS A 162 5.35 9.32 -14.58
N ILE A 163 4.92 8.06 -14.57
CA ILE A 163 5.32 7.04 -15.56
C ILE A 163 4.84 7.43 -16.96
N ASN A 164 3.61 7.91 -17.09
CA ASN A 164 3.07 8.35 -18.38
C ASN A 164 3.87 9.52 -18.95
N ASN A 165 4.23 10.51 -18.12
CA ASN A 165 5.08 11.63 -18.53
C ASN A 165 6.47 11.15 -18.97
N TYR A 166 7.08 10.24 -18.20
CA TYR A 166 8.38 9.65 -18.53
C TYR A 166 8.33 8.94 -19.89
N LEU A 167 7.40 8.01 -20.08
CA LEU A 167 7.30 7.21 -21.31
C LEU A 167 6.94 8.06 -22.54
N SER A 168 6.08 9.07 -22.38
CA SER A 168 5.80 10.02 -23.46
C SER A 168 7.08 10.77 -23.88
N GLY A 169 7.92 11.16 -22.91
CA GLY A 169 9.23 11.75 -23.17
C GLY A 169 10.25 10.78 -23.79
N GLN A 170 10.01 9.47 -23.74
CA GLN A 170 10.79 8.45 -24.45
C GLN A 170 10.23 8.15 -25.86
N GLY A 171 9.19 8.86 -26.30
CA GLY A 171 8.59 8.69 -27.62
C GLY A 171 7.50 7.63 -27.71
N TYR A 172 7.01 7.08 -26.59
CA TYR A 172 5.88 6.15 -26.62
C TYR A 172 4.56 6.89 -26.81
N ASP A 173 3.74 6.42 -27.77
CA ASP A 173 2.32 6.76 -27.84
C ASP A 173 1.53 5.76 -26.99
N LEU A 174 1.29 6.13 -25.72
CA LEU A 174 0.58 5.27 -24.76
C LEU A 174 -0.90 5.08 -25.12
N LYS A 175 -1.51 6.03 -25.84
CA LYS A 175 -2.90 5.91 -26.27
C LYS A 175 -3.01 4.83 -27.33
N LYS A 176 -2.16 4.89 -28.34
CA LYS A 176 -2.09 3.88 -29.40
C LYS A 176 -1.70 2.51 -28.83
N ALA A 177 -0.65 2.46 -28.00
CA ALA A 177 -0.22 1.20 -27.37
C ALA A 177 -1.32 0.54 -26.53
N GLY A 178 -2.13 1.33 -25.81
CA GLY A 178 -3.27 0.84 -25.06
C GLY A 178 -4.36 0.22 -25.94
N GLN A 179 -4.66 0.83 -27.09
CA GLN A 179 -5.62 0.30 -28.07
C GLN A 179 -5.13 -1.03 -28.66
N GLU A 180 -3.90 -1.06 -29.15
CA GLU A 180 -3.29 -2.27 -29.72
C GLU A 180 -3.22 -3.39 -28.66
N TRP A 181 -2.90 -3.07 -27.41
CA TRP A 181 -2.90 -4.04 -26.33
C TRP A 181 -4.29 -4.61 -26.04
N ALA A 182 -5.32 -3.77 -26.03
CA ALA A 182 -6.70 -4.22 -25.85
C ALA A 182 -7.14 -5.15 -26.99
N GLU A 183 -6.77 -4.86 -28.23
CA GLU A 183 -7.01 -5.73 -29.38
C GLU A 183 -6.31 -7.09 -29.24
N ARG A 184 -5.01 -7.08 -28.86
CA ARG A 184 -4.26 -8.32 -28.59
C ARG A 184 -4.93 -9.18 -27.52
N ARG A 185 -5.44 -8.55 -26.45
CA ARG A 185 -6.15 -9.26 -25.36
C ARG A 185 -7.48 -9.86 -25.81
N LYS A 186 -8.30 -9.10 -26.54
CA LYS A 186 -9.57 -9.61 -27.09
C LYS A 186 -9.33 -10.79 -28.03
N ALA A 187 -8.32 -10.71 -28.88
CA ALA A 187 -7.96 -11.79 -29.79
C ALA A 187 -7.46 -13.05 -29.06
N ALA A 188 -6.74 -12.89 -27.95
CA ALA A 188 -6.30 -14.01 -27.11
C ALA A 188 -7.46 -14.67 -26.35
N GLU A 189 -8.42 -13.88 -25.86
CA GLU A 189 -9.63 -14.38 -25.18
C GLU A 189 -10.54 -15.14 -26.14
N ALA A 190 -10.69 -14.70 -27.40
CA ALA A 190 -11.50 -15.39 -28.41
C ALA A 190 -10.92 -16.73 -28.90
N LYS A 191 -9.64 -17.01 -28.61
CA LYS A 191 -8.94 -18.25 -28.98
C LYS A 191 -8.94 -19.29 -27.85
N LYS A 192 -9.50 -18.94 -26.69
CA LYS A 192 -9.50 -19.74 -25.48
C LYS A 192 -10.84 -20.44 -25.30
#